data_AF-A0A7X0RXJ0-F1
#
_entry.id   AF-A0A7X0RXJ0-F1
#
_cell.length_a   1.000
_cell.length_b   1.000
_cell.length_c   1.000
_cell.angle_alpha   90.00
_cell.angle_beta   90.00
_cell.angle_gamma   90.00
#
_symmetry.space_group_name_H-M   'P 1'
#
loop_
_entity.id
_entity.type
_entity.pdbx_description
1 polymer ?
#
loop_
_entity_poly.entity_id
_entity_poly.type
_entity_poly.pdbx_seq_one_letter_code
_entity_poly.pdbx_strand_id
1 'polypeptide(L)'
;MVNWIWLGMIVFSVVFAAATGRVDQVTEAAFSGAQTGVTVCFGLISILVFWMGLMRIAEVSGLVRKLSRLLAPIVRWLFPDVPKDHPALGFILSNMSANLLGLGNAATPMGIRAMQELQKLNPDPGTATPAMCTLLALNTASITIVPTTLIAIRMNFGSAHPADIIAPTLLATAISTGAAILADRWYRRRAGRPPASLPHAPAGTGAMPFKGG
;
A
#
# COMPACT_ATOMS: atom_id res chain seq x y z
N MET A 1 0.25 -1.85 -18.37
CA MET A 1 -1.16 -2.30 -18.37
C MET A 1 -2.13 -1.17 -18.01
N VAL A 2 -1.95 -0.46 -16.88
CA VAL A 2 -2.85 0.65 -16.49
C VAL A 2 -2.90 1.82 -17.49
N ASN A 3 -1.77 2.22 -18.08
CA ASN A 3 -1.75 3.31 -19.07
C ASN A 3 -2.64 3.01 -20.30
N TRP A 4 -2.74 1.75 -20.71
CA TRP A 4 -3.62 1.34 -21.81
C TRP A 4 -5.09 1.42 -21.43
N ILE A 5 -5.44 1.13 -20.18
CA ILE A 5 -6.81 1.27 -19.67
C ILE A 5 -7.21 2.75 -19.65
N TRP A 6 -6.36 3.63 -19.11
CA TRP A 6 -6.61 5.08 -19.11
C TRP A 6 -6.75 5.65 -20.51
N LEU A 7 -5.83 5.27 -21.40
CA LEU A 7 -5.89 5.69 -22.80
C LEU A 7 -7.19 5.21 -23.45
N GLY A 8 -7.56 3.94 -23.24
CA GLY A 8 -8.81 3.37 -23.75
C GLY A 8 -10.05 4.13 -23.26
N MET A 9 -10.11 4.46 -21.97
CA MET A 9 -11.20 5.26 -21.39
C MET A 9 -11.28 6.67 -22.00
N ILE A 10 -10.14 7.35 -22.16
CA ILE A 10 -10.08 8.69 -22.74
C ILE A 10 -10.52 8.65 -24.21
N VAL A 11 -9.97 7.73 -25.00
CA VAL A 11 -10.31 7.59 -26.42
C VAL A 11 -11.78 7.23 -26.59
N PHE A 12 -12.30 6.30 -25.79
CA PHE A 12 -13.72 5.96 -25.82
C PHE A 12 -14.61 7.16 -25.50
N SER A 13 -14.27 7.94 -24.46
CA SER A 13 -14.98 9.17 -24.10
C SER A 13 -15.00 10.19 -25.24
N VAL A 14 -13.85 10.44 -25.87
CA VAL A 14 -13.71 11.38 -26.99
C VAL A 14 -14.51 10.92 -28.21
N VAL A 15 -14.41 9.63 -28.58
CA VAL A 15 -15.14 9.06 -29.74
C VAL A 15 -16.66 9.10 -29.49
N PHE A 16 -17.11 8.75 -28.28
CA PHE A 16 -18.52 8.80 -27.91
C PHE A 16 -19.07 10.23 -27.92
N ALA A 17 -18.29 11.20 -27.42
CA ALA A 17 -18.65 12.61 -27.48
C ALA A 17 -18.70 13.15 -28.91
N ALA A 18 -17.76 12.73 -29.77
CA ALA A 18 -17.78 13.07 -31.18
C ALA A 18 -19.01 12.49 -31.90
N ALA A 19 -19.34 11.22 -31.63
CA ALA A 19 -20.53 10.56 -32.20
C ALA A 19 -21.86 11.17 -31.73
N THR A 20 -21.91 11.74 -30.53
CA THR A 20 -23.10 12.39 -29.96
C THR A 20 -23.15 13.90 -30.15
N GLY A 21 -22.13 14.50 -30.80
CA GLY A 21 -22.03 15.95 -31.02
C GLY A 21 -21.73 16.78 -29.76
N ARG A 22 -21.20 16.16 -28.70
CA ARG A 22 -20.95 16.78 -27.37
C ARG A 22 -19.46 16.98 -27.08
N VAL A 23 -18.66 17.27 -28.10
CA VAL A 23 -17.19 17.40 -27.98
C VAL A 23 -16.80 18.49 -26.98
N ASP A 24 -17.59 19.57 -26.91
CA ASP A 24 -17.38 20.67 -25.96
C ASP A 24 -17.40 20.21 -24.49
N GLN A 25 -18.23 19.22 -24.15
CA GLN A 25 -18.31 18.66 -22.80
C GLN A 25 -17.03 17.94 -22.40
N VAL A 26 -16.31 17.34 -23.35
CA VAL A 26 -15.02 16.68 -23.08
C VAL A 26 -13.96 17.71 -22.74
N THR A 27 -13.90 18.80 -23.51
CA THR A 27 -12.98 19.92 -23.28
C THR A 27 -13.26 20.58 -21.93
N GLU A 28 -14.52 20.88 -21.64
CA GLU A 28 -14.94 21.46 -20.36
C GLU A 28 -14.60 20.55 -19.17
N ALA A 29 -14.91 19.25 -19.28
CA ALA A 29 -14.56 18.27 -18.25
C ALA A 29 -13.04 18.18 -18.01
N ALA A 30 -12.22 18.30 -19.06
CA ALA A 30 -10.77 18.31 -18.92
C ALA A 30 -10.26 19.53 -18.12
N PHE A 31 -10.75 20.74 -18.46
CA PHE A 31 -10.36 21.96 -17.74
C PHE A 31 -10.91 21.99 -16.31
N SER A 32 -12.18 21.62 -16.11
CA SER A 32 -12.81 21.53 -14.79
C SER A 32 -12.11 20.50 -13.89
N GLY A 33 -11.74 19.35 -14.45
CA GLY A 33 -10.96 18.33 -13.77
C GLY A 33 -9.58 18.84 -13.34
N ALA A 34 -8.88 19.58 -14.21
CA ALA A 34 -7.60 20.19 -13.87
C ALA A 34 -7.73 21.21 -12.72
N GLN A 35 -8.72 22.09 -12.76
CA GLN A 35 -8.96 23.07 -11.70
C GLN A 35 -9.31 22.39 -10.37
N THR A 36 -10.21 21.40 -10.40
CA THR A 36 -10.61 20.62 -9.23
C THR A 36 -9.40 19.92 -8.62
N GLY A 37 -8.53 19.33 -9.44
CA GLY A 37 -7.28 18.73 -8.99
C GLY A 37 -6.42 19.71 -8.19
N VAL A 38 -6.22 20.92 -8.71
CA VAL A 38 -5.46 21.98 -8.04
C VAL A 38 -6.11 22.38 -6.71
N THR A 39 -7.41 22.63 -6.69
CA THR A 39 -8.16 23.00 -5.47
C THR A 39 -8.05 21.92 -4.40
N VAL A 40 -8.20 20.64 -4.78
CA VAL A 40 -8.04 19.51 -3.87
C VAL A 40 -6.61 19.44 -3.33
N CYS A 41 -5.59 19.61 -4.17
CA CYS A 41 -4.20 19.65 -3.72
C CYS A 41 -3.98 20.72 -2.66
N PHE A 42 -4.41 21.97 -2.89
CA PHE A 42 -4.26 23.06 -1.91
C PHE A 42 -4.99 22.79 -0.60
N GLY A 43 -6.22 22.27 -0.65
CA GLY A 43 -6.96 21.91 0.56
C GLY A 43 -6.28 20.79 1.35
N LEU A 44 -5.68 19.81 0.65
CA LEU A 44 -5.00 18.68 1.28
C LEU A 44 -3.64 19.07 1.91
N ILE A 45 -2.93 20.08 1.41
CA ILE A 45 -1.57 20.44 1.88
C ILE A 45 -1.53 20.64 3.40
N SER A 46 -2.36 21.54 3.94
CA SER A 46 -2.31 21.95 5.35
C SER A 46 -2.53 20.77 6.30
N ILE A 47 -3.56 19.97 6.01
CA ILE A 47 -3.94 18.84 6.84
C ILE A 47 -2.95 17.68 6.69
N LEU A 48 -2.45 17.40 5.48
CA LEU A 48 -1.43 16.36 5.27
C LEU A 48 -0.13 16.72 5.97
N VAL A 49 0.33 17.98 5.89
CA VAL A 49 1.55 18.44 6.58
C VAL A 49 1.41 18.29 8.09
N PHE A 50 0.27 18.69 8.66
CA PHE A 50 -0.02 18.51 10.09
C PHE A 50 0.05 17.04 10.52
N TRP A 51 -0.68 16.16 9.82
CA TRP A 51 -0.68 14.74 10.15
C TRP A 51 0.67 14.08 9.92
N MET A 52 1.37 14.38 8.83
CA MET A 52 2.72 13.89 8.58
C MET A 52 3.71 14.35 9.66
N GLY A 53 3.57 15.57 10.17
CA GLY A 53 4.36 16.07 11.29
C GLY A 53 4.13 15.30 12.59
N LEU A 54 2.86 15.11 12.99
CA LEU A 54 2.49 14.28 14.15
C LEU A 54 3.04 12.86 14.02
N MET A 55 2.99 12.32 12.81
CA MET A 55 3.48 10.98 12.50
C MET A 55 4.99 10.86 12.53
N ARG A 56 5.71 11.91 12.10
CA ARG A 56 7.17 11.97 12.26
C ARG A 56 7.56 11.96 13.74
N ILE A 57 6.78 12.61 14.60
CA ILE A 57 6.97 12.53 16.06
C ILE A 57 6.73 11.11 16.58
N ALA A 58 5.69 10.40 16.10
CA ALA A 58 5.44 9.00 16.43
C ALA A 58 6.59 8.06 15.98
N GLU A 59 7.20 8.34 14.84
CA GLU A 59 8.36 7.60 14.34
C GLU A 59 9.60 7.84 15.22
N VAL A 60 9.94 9.10 15.48
CA VAL A 60 11.13 9.49 16.25
C VAL A 60 11.02 9.10 17.74
N SER A 61 9.82 9.14 18.31
CA SER A 61 9.55 8.65 19.67
C SER A 61 9.67 7.11 19.81
N GLY A 62 9.87 6.40 18.70
CA GLY A 62 9.97 4.96 18.67
C GLY A 62 8.63 4.24 18.82
N LEU A 63 7.50 4.94 18.74
CA LEU A 63 6.17 4.32 18.77
C LEU A 63 5.99 3.34 17.61
N VAL A 64 6.42 3.73 16.41
CA VAL A 64 6.41 2.85 15.23
C VAL A 64 7.24 1.59 15.47
N ARG A 65 8.41 1.72 16.12
CA ARG A 65 9.29 0.58 16.41
C ARG A 65 8.70 -0.35 17.48
N LYS A 66 7.99 0.20 18.47
CA LYS A 66 7.21 -0.59 19.45
C LYS A 66 6.06 -1.33 18.77
N LEU A 67 5.33 -0.66 17.87
CA LEU A 67 4.26 -1.28 17.10
C LEU A 67 4.78 -2.39 16.19
N SER A 68 5.91 -2.19 15.53
CA SER A 68 6.58 -3.25 14.75
C SER A 68 6.94 -4.46 15.61
N ARG A 69 7.38 -4.28 16.86
CA ARG A 69 7.62 -5.41 17.78
C ARG A 69 6.31 -6.12 18.17
N LEU A 70 5.23 -5.37 18.35
CA LEU A 70 3.91 -5.93 18.65
C LEU A 70 3.33 -6.72 17.48
N LEU A 71 3.57 -6.27 16.24
CA LEU A 71 3.13 -6.93 15.01
C LEU A 71 4.04 -8.08 14.58
N ALA A 72 5.28 -8.16 15.08
CA ALA A 72 6.22 -9.23 14.77
C ALA A 72 5.65 -10.66 14.86
N PRO A 73 4.91 -11.07 15.91
CA PRO A 73 4.30 -12.40 15.95
C PRO A 73 3.25 -12.61 14.84
N ILE A 74 2.45 -11.60 14.54
CA ILE A 74 1.43 -11.66 13.48
C ILE A 74 2.11 -11.79 12.11
N VAL A 75 3.14 -11.00 11.84
CA VAL A 75 3.90 -11.08 10.59
C VAL A 75 4.60 -12.42 10.44
N ARG A 76 5.22 -12.95 11.50
CA ARG A 76 5.82 -14.30 11.47
C ARG A 76 4.79 -15.39 11.18
N TRP A 77 3.58 -15.25 11.69
CA TRP A 77 2.49 -16.17 11.38
C TRP A 77 1.96 -16.00 9.95
N LEU A 78 1.93 -14.76 9.43
CA LEU A 78 1.52 -14.42 8.07
C LEU A 78 2.50 -14.89 6.98
N PHE A 79 3.80 -14.87 7.28
CA PHE A 79 4.88 -15.15 6.35
C PHE A 79 5.73 -16.34 6.82
N PRO A 80 5.18 -17.57 6.89
CA PRO A 80 5.90 -18.73 7.38
C PRO A 80 7.06 -19.17 6.48
N ASP A 81 7.03 -18.78 5.20
CA ASP A 81 8.03 -19.18 4.18
C ASP A 81 9.26 -18.26 4.17
N VAL A 82 9.26 -17.18 4.96
CA VAL A 82 10.35 -16.21 5.03
C VAL A 82 11.27 -16.54 6.21
N PRO A 83 12.60 -16.68 6.00
CA PRO A 83 13.54 -16.96 7.09
C PRO A 83 13.49 -15.89 8.20
N LYS A 84 13.66 -16.32 9.45
CA LYS A 84 13.47 -15.46 10.64
C LYS A 84 14.38 -14.23 10.69
N ASP A 85 15.56 -14.31 10.08
CA ASP A 85 16.57 -13.24 10.06
C ASP A 85 16.64 -12.52 8.70
N HIS A 86 15.70 -12.80 7.79
CA HIS A 86 15.70 -12.17 6.46
C HIS A 86 15.23 -10.71 6.54
N PRO A 87 15.91 -9.76 5.84
CA PRO A 87 15.55 -8.33 5.85
C PRO A 87 14.12 -8.05 5.36
N ALA A 88 13.54 -8.94 4.56
CA ALA A 88 12.13 -8.86 4.12
C ALA A 88 11.16 -8.65 5.29
N LEU A 89 11.35 -9.36 6.41
CA LEU A 89 10.45 -9.23 7.58
C LEU A 89 10.48 -7.83 8.18
N GLY A 90 11.64 -7.17 8.18
CA GLY A 90 11.79 -5.79 8.64
C GLY A 90 10.98 -4.82 7.78
N PHE A 91 11.13 -4.90 6.45
CA PHE A 91 10.37 -4.04 5.54
C PHE A 91 8.86 -4.32 5.56
N ILE A 92 8.44 -5.59 5.68
CA ILE A 92 7.02 -5.95 5.83
C ILE A 92 6.45 -5.34 7.11
N LEU A 93 7.18 -5.45 8.23
CA LEU A 93 6.75 -4.87 9.50
C LEU A 93 6.64 -3.35 9.43
N SER A 94 7.61 -2.68 8.80
CA SER A 94 7.56 -1.24 8.59
C SER A 94 6.38 -0.84 7.69
N ASN A 95 6.14 -1.55 6.59
CA ASN A 95 5.02 -1.31 5.68
C ASN A 95 3.66 -1.50 6.39
N MET A 96 3.47 -2.61 7.12
CA MET A 96 2.23 -2.87 7.85
C MET A 96 2.02 -1.87 9.00
N SER A 97 3.07 -1.50 9.72
CA SER A 97 2.98 -0.48 10.77
C SER A 97 2.58 0.88 10.19
N ALA A 98 3.14 1.24 9.03
CA ALA A 98 2.81 2.46 8.32
C ALA A 98 1.35 2.46 7.86
N ASN A 99 0.87 1.39 7.20
CA ASN A 99 -0.53 1.27 6.79
C ASN A 99 -1.49 1.35 8.00
N LEU A 100 -1.18 0.65 9.09
CA LEU A 100 -2.02 0.64 10.29
C LEU A 100 -2.19 2.04 10.90
N LEU A 101 -1.15 2.88 10.81
CA LEU A 101 -1.17 4.26 11.28
C LEU A 101 -1.68 5.27 10.24
N GLY A 102 -2.11 4.81 9.06
CA GLY A 102 -2.60 5.69 7.99
C GLY A 102 -1.49 6.42 7.21
N LEU A 103 -0.27 5.88 7.22
CA LEU A 103 0.89 6.44 6.52
C LEU A 103 1.06 5.87 5.10
N GLY A 104 0.01 5.88 4.28
CA GLY A 104 0.05 5.26 2.95
C GLY A 104 1.24 5.71 2.07
N ASN A 105 1.62 6.99 2.17
CA ASN A 105 2.76 7.56 1.44
C ASN A 105 4.12 6.99 1.87
N ALA A 106 4.29 6.66 3.15
CA ALA A 106 5.50 6.01 3.66
C ALA A 106 5.44 4.48 3.54
N ALA A 107 4.24 3.91 3.53
CA ALA A 107 4.03 2.48 3.41
C ALA A 107 4.44 1.95 2.03
N THR A 108 4.08 2.66 0.96
CA THR A 108 4.34 2.24 -0.43
C THR A 108 5.83 1.97 -0.72
N PRO A 109 6.79 2.88 -0.43
CA PRO A 109 8.20 2.60 -0.67
C PRO A 109 8.74 1.45 0.18
N MET A 110 8.22 1.27 1.40
CA MET A 110 8.56 0.12 2.25
C MET A 110 8.01 -1.19 1.69
N GLY A 111 6.79 -1.17 1.13
CA GLY A 111 6.16 -2.31 0.47
C GLY A 111 6.92 -2.75 -0.78
N ILE A 112 7.39 -1.80 -1.59
CA ILE A 112 8.22 -2.10 -2.76
C ILE A 112 9.55 -2.75 -2.33
N ARG A 113 10.23 -2.20 -1.31
CA ARG A 113 11.45 -2.81 -0.76
C ARG A 113 11.20 -4.21 -0.20
N ALA A 114 10.09 -4.40 0.53
CA ALA A 114 9.68 -5.73 0.99
C ALA A 114 9.47 -6.70 -0.18
N MET A 115 8.82 -6.26 -1.26
CA MET A 115 8.60 -7.08 -2.46
C MET A 115 9.93 -7.44 -3.15
N GLN A 116 10.87 -6.50 -3.24
CA GLN A 116 12.21 -6.74 -3.78
C GLN A 116 12.99 -7.77 -2.94
N GLU A 117 12.92 -7.69 -1.61
CA GLU A 117 13.55 -8.68 -0.74
C GLU A 117 12.86 -10.06 -0.83
N LEU A 118 11.54 -10.11 -0.97
CA LEU A 118 10.82 -11.37 -1.23
C LEU A 118 11.18 -11.97 -2.59
N GLN A 119 11.41 -11.14 -3.61
CA GLN A 119 11.82 -11.58 -4.94
C GLN A 119 13.20 -12.26 -4.93
N LYS A 120 14.12 -11.86 -4.02
CA LYS A 120 15.41 -12.55 -3.85
C LYS A 120 15.26 -13.98 -3.34
N LEU A 121 14.16 -14.27 -2.64
CA LEU A 121 13.81 -15.60 -2.16
C LEU A 121 12.97 -16.38 -3.19
N ASN A 122 12.65 -15.77 -4.33
CA ASN A 122 11.80 -16.37 -5.34
C ASN A 122 12.61 -17.31 -6.25
N PRO A 123 12.33 -18.63 -6.24
CA PRO A 123 13.02 -19.57 -7.13
C PRO A 123 12.65 -19.38 -8.61
N ASP A 124 11.48 -18.81 -8.91
CA ASP A 124 11.03 -18.51 -10.27
C ASP A 124 10.62 -17.02 -10.38
N PRO A 125 11.51 -16.15 -10.89
CA PRO A 125 11.24 -14.72 -10.97
C PRO A 125 9.98 -14.34 -11.75
N GLY A 126 9.51 -15.20 -12.67
CA GLY A 126 8.31 -14.96 -13.47
C GLY A 126 6.99 -15.22 -12.74
N THR A 127 7.04 -15.93 -11.61
CA THR A 127 5.86 -16.36 -10.86
C THR A 127 5.88 -15.81 -9.45
N ALA A 128 4.79 -15.19 -9.00
CA ALA A 128 4.70 -14.65 -7.64
C ALA A 128 4.71 -15.77 -6.58
N THR A 129 5.57 -15.64 -5.57
CA THR A 129 5.56 -16.57 -4.44
C THR A 129 4.34 -16.34 -3.54
N PRO A 130 3.93 -17.34 -2.74
CA PRO A 130 2.87 -17.15 -1.75
C PRO A 130 3.12 -15.97 -0.82
N ALA A 131 4.36 -15.75 -0.37
CA ALA A 131 4.72 -14.61 0.47
C ALA A 131 4.44 -13.26 -0.22
N MET A 132 4.77 -13.14 -1.52
CA MET A 132 4.48 -11.94 -2.30
C MET A 132 2.97 -11.71 -2.45
N CYS A 133 2.20 -12.77 -2.71
CA CYS A 133 0.73 -12.72 -2.76
C CYS A 133 0.11 -12.24 -1.43
N THR A 134 0.60 -12.75 -0.30
CA THR A 134 0.14 -12.32 1.02
C THR A 134 0.45 -10.85 1.28
N LEU A 135 1.67 -10.39 0.95
CA LEU A 135 2.04 -8.98 1.12
C LEU A 135 1.13 -8.05 0.29
N LEU A 136 0.83 -8.46 -0.94
CA LEU A 136 -0.07 -7.72 -1.82
C LEU A 136 -1.49 -7.69 -1.27
N ALA A 137 -2.05 -8.85 -0.90
CA ALA A 137 -3.39 -8.96 -0.33
C ALA A 137 -3.54 -8.11 0.94
N LEU A 138 -2.53 -8.13 1.81
CA LEU A 138 -2.51 -7.30 3.01
C LEU A 138 -2.43 -5.81 2.67
N ASN A 139 -1.61 -5.37 1.71
CA ASN A 139 -1.57 -3.95 1.32
C ASN A 139 -2.89 -3.47 0.71
N THR A 140 -3.61 -4.34 -0.01
CA THR A 140 -4.91 -3.98 -0.60
C THR A 140 -6.03 -3.91 0.45
N ALA A 141 -6.03 -4.83 1.44
CA ALA A 141 -7.10 -4.93 2.43
C ALA A 141 -6.82 -4.21 3.76
N SER A 142 -5.59 -3.69 3.93
CA SER A 142 -4.99 -3.24 5.19
C SER A 142 -5.94 -2.49 6.12
N ILE A 143 -5.95 -2.91 7.38
CA ILE A 143 -6.54 -2.15 8.48
C ILE A 143 -5.80 -0.82 8.61
N THR A 144 -6.56 0.26 8.66
CA THR A 144 -6.05 1.63 8.92
C THR A 144 -6.79 2.19 10.12
N ILE A 145 -6.09 2.40 11.25
CA ILE A 145 -6.69 2.89 12.50
C ILE A 145 -7.17 4.33 12.33
N VAL A 146 -6.36 5.17 11.70
CA VAL A 146 -6.69 6.58 11.45
C VAL A 146 -6.59 6.85 9.95
N PRO A 147 -7.70 6.88 9.20
CA PRO A 147 -7.72 7.12 7.77
C PRO A 147 -7.56 8.62 7.46
N THR A 148 -6.41 9.19 7.84
CA THR A 148 -6.10 10.62 7.75
C THR A 148 -6.35 11.21 6.37
N THR A 149 -6.01 10.49 5.30
CA THR A 149 -6.24 10.93 3.91
C THR A 149 -7.72 11.04 3.58
N LEU A 150 -8.56 10.09 4.01
CA LEU A 150 -10.00 10.16 3.76
C LEU A 150 -10.67 11.26 4.59
N ILE A 151 -10.21 11.48 5.83
CA ILE A 151 -10.67 12.59 6.66
C ILE A 151 -10.34 13.92 5.97
N ALA A 152 -9.11 14.07 5.45
CA ALA A 152 -8.67 15.25 4.72
C ALA A 152 -9.49 15.51 3.46
N ILE A 153 -9.79 14.47 2.68
CA ILE A 153 -10.68 14.57 1.52
C ILE A 153 -12.07 15.04 1.98
N ARG A 154 -12.65 14.42 3.01
CA ARG A 154 -13.97 14.82 3.51
C ARG A 154 -14.02 16.26 3.99
N MET A 155 -12.96 16.76 4.61
CA MET A 155 -12.85 18.17 4.99
C MET A 155 -12.87 19.09 3.76
N ASN A 156 -12.11 18.76 2.72
CA ASN A 156 -12.05 19.56 1.50
C ASN A 156 -13.38 19.60 0.73
N PHE A 157 -14.18 18.55 0.83
CA PHE A 157 -15.50 18.47 0.21
C PHE A 157 -16.64 18.89 1.15
N GLY A 158 -16.35 19.61 2.23
CA GLY A 158 -17.36 20.28 3.07
C GLY A 158 -18.15 19.35 4.01
N SER A 159 -17.60 18.19 4.37
CA SER A 159 -18.26 17.28 5.31
C SER A 159 -18.40 17.92 6.70
N ALA A 160 -19.62 17.96 7.24
CA ALA A 160 -19.90 18.48 8.59
C ALA A 160 -19.18 17.67 9.69
N HIS A 161 -19.06 16.36 9.49
CA HIS A 161 -18.34 15.44 10.38
C HIS A 161 -17.36 14.58 9.58
N PRO A 162 -16.13 15.07 9.35
CA PRO A 162 -15.11 14.37 8.57
C PRO A 162 -14.57 13.11 9.24
N ALA A 163 -14.55 13.08 10.58
CA ALA A 163 -13.99 12.00 11.39
C ALA A 163 -14.96 10.82 11.61
N ASP A 164 -16.26 10.97 11.32
CA ASP A 164 -17.28 9.92 11.50
C ASP A 164 -16.97 8.64 10.69
N ILE A 165 -16.08 8.73 9.70
CA ILE A 165 -15.68 7.57 8.90
C ILE A 165 -14.76 6.62 9.64
N ILE A 166 -14.16 7.02 10.76
CA ILE A 166 -13.13 6.22 11.44
C ILE A 166 -13.71 4.84 11.81
N ALA A 167 -14.85 4.82 12.48
CA ALA A 167 -15.53 3.58 12.89
C ALA A 167 -15.94 2.68 11.71
N PRO A 168 -16.69 3.16 10.70
CA PRO A 168 -17.06 2.31 9.57
C PRO A 168 -15.85 1.89 8.72
N THR A 169 -14.82 2.72 8.58
CA THR A 169 -13.58 2.35 7.87
C THR A 169 -12.83 1.26 8.62
N LEU A 170 -12.71 1.38 9.94
CA LEU A 170 -12.06 0.36 10.76
C LEU A 170 -12.80 -0.98 10.66
N LEU A 171 -14.13 -0.96 10.73
CA LEU A 171 -14.95 -2.16 10.56
C LEU A 171 -14.80 -2.77 9.16
N ALA A 172 -14.94 -1.96 8.11
CA ALA A 172 -14.83 -2.41 6.73
C ALA A 172 -13.44 -3.00 6.42
N THR A 173 -12.37 -2.33 6.87
CA THR A 173 -11.00 -2.81 6.66
C THR A 173 -10.66 -4.03 7.51
N ALA A 174 -11.23 -4.16 8.72
CA ALA A 174 -11.10 -5.38 9.53
C ALA A 174 -11.77 -6.58 8.83
N ILE A 175 -12.98 -6.40 8.30
CA ILE A 175 -13.69 -7.44 7.53
C ILE A 175 -12.91 -7.79 6.26
N SER A 176 -12.47 -6.78 5.50
CA SER A 176 -11.70 -6.97 4.27
C SER A 176 -10.36 -7.67 4.53
N THR A 177 -9.62 -7.26 5.56
CA THR A 177 -8.37 -7.92 5.97
C THR A 177 -8.61 -9.37 6.39
N GLY A 178 -9.68 -9.62 7.16
CA GLY A 178 -10.08 -10.98 7.52
C GLY A 178 -10.36 -11.85 6.30
N ALA A 179 -11.17 -11.35 5.36
CA ALA A 179 -11.47 -12.03 4.10
C ALA A 179 -10.21 -12.28 3.25
N ALA A 180 -9.31 -11.29 3.17
CA ALA A 180 -8.04 -11.42 2.45
C ALA A 180 -7.14 -12.50 3.06
N ILE A 181 -7.00 -12.53 4.39
CA ILE A 181 -6.22 -13.56 5.10
C ILE A 181 -6.86 -14.94 4.90
N LEU A 182 -8.19 -15.06 4.99
CA LEU A 182 -8.89 -16.32 4.76
C LEU A 182 -8.67 -16.84 3.34
N ALA A 183 -8.82 -15.97 2.34
CA ALA A 183 -8.58 -16.30 0.94
C ALA A 183 -7.11 -16.71 0.71
N ASP A 184 -6.16 -15.93 1.21
CA ASP A 184 -4.73 -16.22 1.14
C ASP A 184 -4.42 -17.61 1.73
N ARG A 185 -4.96 -17.93 2.91
CA ARG A 185 -4.76 -19.22 3.57
C ARG A 185 -5.39 -20.37 2.80
N TRP A 186 -6.56 -20.16 2.23
CA TRP A 186 -7.25 -21.16 1.43
C TRP A 186 -6.47 -21.49 0.15
N TYR A 187 -5.99 -20.48 -0.57
CA TYR A 187 -5.16 -20.67 -1.76
C TYR A 187 -3.81 -21.31 -1.42
N ARG A 188 -3.15 -20.87 -0.34
CA ARG A 188 -1.90 -21.49 0.14
C ARG A 188 -2.04 -22.97 0.47
N ARG A 189 -3.17 -23.38 1.05
CA ARG A 189 -3.45 -24.80 1.33
C ARG A 189 -3.66 -25.62 0.06
N ARG A 190 -4.21 -25.01 -1.00
CA ARG A 190 -4.47 -25.68 -2.29
C ARG A 190 -3.26 -25.72 -3.22
N ALA A 191 -2.42 -24.68 -3.21
CA ALA A 191 -1.30 -24.54 -4.13
C ALA A 191 -0.11 -25.47 -3.82
N GLY A 192 -0.14 -26.20 -2.70
CA GLY A 192 1.01 -26.98 -2.22
C GLY A 192 2.15 -26.06 -1.73
N ARG A 193 2.97 -26.54 -0.80
CA ARG A 193 4.16 -25.80 -0.38
C ARG A 193 5.10 -25.67 -1.59
N PRO A 194 5.67 -24.50 -1.89
CA PRO A 194 6.79 -24.44 -2.83
C PRO A 194 7.91 -25.37 -2.33
N PRO A 195 8.61 -26.07 -3.24
CA PRO A 195 9.59 -27.08 -2.85
C PRO A 195 10.66 -26.48 -1.94
N ALA A 196 10.95 -27.21 -0.86
CA ALA A 196 12.00 -26.90 0.08
C ALA A 196 13.37 -27.15 -0.57
N SER A 197 13.80 -26.24 -1.41
CA SER A 197 15.20 -26.12 -1.81
C SER A 197 15.52 -24.65 -1.95
N LEU A 198 15.79 -24.01 -0.82
CA LEU A 198 16.57 -22.78 -0.81
C LEU A 198 18.02 -23.21 -1.12
N PRO A 199 18.60 -22.87 -2.28
CA PRO A 199 20.04 -22.98 -2.41
C PRO A 199 20.61 -21.99 -1.39
N HIS A 200 21.48 -22.46 -0.50
CA HIS A 200 22.36 -21.57 0.22
C HIS A 200 23.00 -20.62 -0.80
N ALA A 201 22.80 -19.31 -0.64
CA ALA A 201 23.58 -18.34 -1.38
C ALA A 201 25.07 -18.68 -1.18
N PRO A 202 25.89 -18.74 -2.25
CA PRO A 202 27.31 -18.96 -2.07
C PRO A 202 27.86 -17.81 -1.24
N ALA A 203 28.61 -18.15 -0.19
CA ALA A 203 29.41 -17.20 0.55
C ALA A 203 30.37 -16.51 -0.44
N GLY A 204 30.25 -15.20 -0.62
CA GLY A 204 31.02 -14.48 -1.62
C GLY A 204 30.90 -12.97 -1.53
N THR A 205 31.72 -12.39 -0.64
CA THR A 205 32.49 -11.15 -0.84
C THR A 205 31.81 -9.93 -1.48
N GLY A 206 31.60 -8.89 -0.67
CA GLY A 206 31.38 -7.53 -1.18
C GLY A 206 30.82 -6.59 -0.13
N ALA A 207 31.62 -6.23 0.87
CA ALA A 207 31.36 -5.02 1.63
C ALA A 207 31.35 -3.83 0.64
N MET A 208 30.23 -3.12 0.53
CA MET A 208 30.24 -1.73 0.06
C MET A 208 29.80 -0.82 1.19
N PRO A 209 30.58 0.23 1.50
CA PRO A 209 30.31 1.08 2.64
C PRO A 209 29.13 2.00 2.33
N PHE A 210 28.34 2.23 3.37
CA PHE A 210 27.51 3.40 3.54
C PHE A 210 28.33 4.66 3.17
N LYS A 211 27.92 5.39 2.13
CA LYS A 211 28.25 6.81 1.99
C LYS A 211 26.96 7.59 1.89
N GLY A 212 26.73 8.40 2.92
CA GLY A 212 25.74 9.44 2.92
C GLY A 212 26.11 10.56 1.94
N GLY A 213 25.06 11.23 1.48
CA GLY A 213 25.03 12.51 0.79
C GLY A 213 23.61 13.02 0.96
#